data_AF-A0A5N3P7X4-F1
#
_entry.id   AF-A0A5N3P7X4-F1
#
_cell.length_a   1.000
_cell.length_b   1.000
_cell.length_c   1.000
_cell.angle_alpha   90.00
_cell.angle_beta   90.00
_cell.angle_gamma   90.00
#
_symmetry.space_group_name_H-M   'P 1'
#
loop_
_entity.id
_entity.type
_entity.pdbx_description
1 polymer ?
#
loop_
_entity_poly.entity_id
_entity_poly.type
_entity_poly.pdbx_seq_one_letter_code
_entity_poly.pdbx_strand_id
1 'polypeptide(L)'
;MPQSRRNRREILHGPDICRDQIEQKIIRAYVQLAVAQDCNDGFRIVMLARFGGLEVRLTKTPQAGAPPSLPSYWLEIYSRKSGSTIDRFECLEFDEGELAAAVEFVCRAKQRHQALN
;
A
#
# COMPACT_ATOMS: atom_id res chain seq x y z
N MET A 1 -44.77 8.11 -27.84
CA MET A 1 -44.32 7.69 -26.49
C MET A 1 -45.02 6.40 -26.10
N PRO A 2 -44.46 5.57 -25.20
CA PRO A 2 -43.06 5.48 -24.73
C PRO A 2 -42.32 4.43 -25.61
N GLN A 3 -41.26 3.68 -25.28
CA GLN A 3 -40.28 3.62 -24.17
C GLN A 3 -38.87 3.76 -24.82
N SER A 4 -37.85 4.40 -24.23
CA SER A 4 -37.16 4.11 -22.95
C SER A 4 -36.45 2.74 -22.88
N ARG A 5 -35.21 2.67 -23.37
CA ARG A 5 -34.17 1.75 -22.88
C ARG A 5 -33.00 2.53 -22.26
N ARG A 6 -33.30 3.27 -21.19
CA ARG A 6 -32.28 3.89 -20.32
C ARG A 6 -31.63 2.85 -19.40
N ASN A 7 -30.39 3.14 -19.04
CA ASN A 7 -29.58 2.68 -17.90
C ASN A 7 -29.90 1.29 -17.32
N ARG A 8 -28.96 0.36 -17.51
CA ARG A 8 -28.80 -0.82 -16.65
C ARG A 8 -27.31 -1.08 -16.43
N ARG A 9 -26.89 -1.24 -15.17
CA ARG A 9 -25.51 -1.39 -14.65
C ARG A 9 -24.73 -0.09 -14.37
N GLU A 10 -25.24 0.72 -13.44
CA GLU A 10 -24.48 1.79 -12.74
C GLU A 10 -24.58 1.63 -11.20
N ILE A 11 -24.49 0.40 -10.68
CA ILE A 11 -24.41 0.14 -9.22
C ILE A 11 -23.47 -1.06 -8.96
N LEU A 12 -22.16 -0.83 -9.06
CA LEU A 12 -21.10 -1.69 -8.51
C LEU A 12 -19.92 -0.79 -8.08
N HIS A 13 -19.03 -1.33 -7.24
CA HIS A 13 -17.68 -0.81 -6.98
C HIS A 13 -17.48 0.48 -6.18
N GLY A 14 -18.39 0.79 -5.23
CA GLY A 14 -18.07 1.72 -4.14
C GLY A 14 -16.84 1.33 -3.30
N PRO A 15 -16.72 0.07 -2.81
CA PRO A 15 -15.55 -0.37 -2.04
C PRO A 15 -14.38 -0.80 -2.94
N ASP A 16 -14.66 -1.41 -4.11
CA ASP A 16 -13.62 -2.01 -4.96
C ASP A 16 -12.73 -0.92 -5.59
N ILE A 17 -13.30 0.19 -6.07
CA ILE A 17 -12.54 1.37 -6.55
C ILE A 17 -11.58 1.92 -5.47
N CYS A 18 -11.83 1.68 -4.17
CA CYS A 18 -10.87 2.01 -3.11
C CYS A 18 -9.75 0.97 -2.97
N ARG A 19 -10.00 -0.31 -3.24
CA ARG A 19 -8.99 -1.39 -3.24
C ARG A 19 -8.07 -1.27 -4.45
N ASP A 20 -8.62 -1.12 -5.65
CA ASP A 20 -7.87 -0.95 -6.91
C ASP A 20 -6.89 0.24 -6.82
N GLN A 21 -7.33 1.35 -6.22
CA GLN A 21 -6.49 2.53 -5.99
C GLN A 21 -5.39 2.33 -4.94
N ILE A 22 -5.56 1.40 -3.98
CA ILE A 22 -4.52 1.04 -3.02
C ILE A 22 -3.51 0.12 -3.72
N GLU A 23 -4.00 -0.87 -4.47
CA GLU A 23 -3.19 -1.80 -5.26
C GLU A 23 -2.27 -1.06 -6.25
N GLN A 24 -2.82 -0.18 -7.08
CA GLN A 24 -2.06 0.65 -8.01
C GLN A 24 -1.00 1.53 -7.31
N LYS A 25 -1.25 1.96 -6.05
CA LYS A 25 -0.27 2.71 -5.25
C LYS A 25 0.83 1.82 -4.68
N ILE A 26 0.51 0.58 -4.30
CA ILE A 26 1.50 -0.43 -3.87
C ILE A 26 2.42 -0.75 -5.05
N ILE A 27 1.87 -1.15 -6.20
CA ILE A 27 2.65 -1.47 -7.40
C ILE A 27 3.48 -0.28 -7.88
N ARG A 28 2.93 0.94 -7.89
CA ARG A 28 3.69 2.14 -8.25
C ARG A 28 4.83 2.43 -7.28
N ALA A 29 4.63 2.25 -5.97
CA ALA A 29 5.68 2.43 -4.98
C ALA A 29 6.76 1.35 -5.07
N TYR A 30 6.39 0.09 -5.32
CA TYR A 30 7.30 -1.03 -5.56
C TYR A 30 8.19 -0.76 -6.78
N VAL A 31 7.59 -0.39 -7.92
CA VAL A 31 8.33 -0.01 -9.13
C VAL A 31 9.26 1.17 -8.87
N GLN A 32 8.83 2.20 -8.12
CA GLN A 32 9.70 3.33 -7.73
C GLN A 32 10.90 2.89 -6.87
N LEU A 33 10.70 1.97 -5.92
CA LEU A 33 11.78 1.40 -5.10
C LEU A 33 12.71 0.48 -5.88
N ALA A 34 12.23 -0.14 -6.97
CA ALA A 34 13.05 -0.95 -7.87
C ALA A 34 13.92 -0.09 -8.81
N VAL A 35 13.36 0.96 -9.43
CA VAL A 35 14.06 1.76 -10.46
C VAL A 35 14.91 2.92 -9.93
N ALA A 36 14.74 3.34 -8.66
CA ALA A 36 15.60 4.36 -8.08
C ALA A 36 17.07 3.90 -8.00
N GLN A 37 18.01 4.85 -7.99
CA GLN A 37 19.42 4.59 -7.69
C GLN A 37 19.59 4.31 -6.19
N ASP A 38 20.66 3.59 -5.81
CA ASP A 38 20.92 3.31 -4.39
C ASP A 38 21.43 4.54 -3.66
N CYS A 39 20.66 4.98 -2.66
CA CYS A 39 21.16 5.85 -1.61
C CYS A 39 22.23 5.09 -0.79
N ASN A 40 23.28 5.78 -0.34
CA ASN A 40 24.44 5.18 0.35
C ASN A 40 24.08 4.21 1.49
N ASP A 41 23.01 4.49 2.24
CA ASP A 41 22.60 3.70 3.40
C ASP A 41 21.77 2.44 3.04
N GLY A 42 21.43 2.24 1.75
CA GLY A 42 20.68 1.09 1.24
C GLY A 42 19.18 1.04 1.61
N PHE A 43 18.77 1.70 2.70
CA PHE A 43 17.36 1.90 3.05
C PHE A 43 16.70 2.89 2.09
N ARG A 44 15.53 2.53 1.56
CA ARG A 44 14.72 3.38 0.68
C ARG A 44 13.26 3.38 1.11
N ILE A 45 12.59 4.53 1.12
CA ILE A 45 11.19 4.67 1.58
C ILE A 45 10.36 5.44 0.55
N VAL A 46 9.19 4.92 0.17
CA VAL A 46 8.17 5.61 -0.65
C VAL A 46 6.86 5.67 0.12
N MET A 47 6.21 6.84 0.16
CA MET A 47 4.89 7.01 0.78
C MET A 47 3.78 6.73 -0.24
N LEU A 48 2.94 5.73 0.02
CA LEU A 48 1.80 5.37 -0.83
C LEU A 48 0.60 6.29 -0.60
N ALA A 49 0.33 6.58 0.68
CA ALA A 49 -0.87 7.28 1.11
C ALA A 49 -0.66 7.96 2.47
N ARG A 50 -1.52 8.92 2.78
CA ARG A 50 -1.59 9.56 4.10
C ARG A 50 -3.05 9.73 4.49
N PHE A 51 -3.38 9.36 5.73
CA PHE A 51 -4.70 9.49 6.32
C PHE A 51 -4.56 10.29 7.63
N GLY A 52 -4.82 11.60 7.58
CA GLY A 52 -4.66 12.50 8.72
C GLY A 52 -3.24 12.52 9.30
N GLY A 53 -3.10 11.89 10.47
CA GLY A 53 -1.84 11.71 11.21
C GLY A 53 -1.09 10.40 10.92
N LEU A 54 -1.64 9.51 10.08
CA LEU A 54 -1.01 8.25 9.67
C LEU A 54 -0.46 8.35 8.25
N GLU A 55 0.70 7.77 8.01
CA GLU A 55 1.31 7.59 6.68
C GLU A 55 1.42 6.09 6.37
N VAL A 56 1.12 5.70 5.14
CA VAL A 56 1.40 4.36 4.62
C VAL A 56 2.68 4.45 3.80
N ARG A 57 3.70 3.66 4.18
CA ARG A 57 5.03 3.68 3.58
C ARG A 57 5.41 2.29 3.08
N LEU A 58 6.13 2.22 1.97
CA LEU A 58 6.81 1.02 1.50
C LEU A 58 8.30 1.26 1.68
N THR A 59 8.95 0.41 2.48
CA THR A 59 10.34 0.53 2.87
C THR A 59 11.12 -0.67 2.34
N LYS A 60 12.08 -0.44 1.45
CA LYS A 60 13.06 -1.46 1.03
C LYS A 60 14.20 -1.47 2.04
N THR A 61 14.43 -2.60 2.70
CA THR A 61 15.55 -2.77 3.64
C THR A 61 16.73 -3.47 2.95
N PRO A 62 17.99 -2.98 3.09
CA PRO A 62 19.16 -3.68 2.59
C PRO A 62 19.42 -4.92 3.46
N GLN A 63 19.44 -6.10 2.84
CA GLN A 63 19.61 -7.38 3.55
C GLN A 63 21.10 -7.62 3.87
N ALA A 64 21.62 -6.89 4.86
CA ALA A 64 23.03 -6.88 5.22
C ALA A 64 23.51 -8.27 5.69
N GLY A 65 24.33 -8.93 4.86
CA GLY A 65 24.94 -10.23 5.17
C GLY A 65 24.06 -11.46 4.90
N ALA A 66 22.88 -11.28 4.29
CA ALA A 66 22.02 -12.38 3.86
C ALA A 66 22.38 -12.90 2.45
N PRO A 67 22.02 -14.14 2.08
CA PRO A 67 22.11 -14.61 0.69
C PRO A 67 21.22 -13.77 -0.24
N PRO A 68 21.47 -13.76 -1.57
CA PRO A 68 20.81 -12.86 -2.52
C PRO A 68 19.33 -13.20 -2.84
N SER A 69 18.61 -13.85 -1.92
CA SER A 69 17.20 -14.23 -2.03
C SER A 69 16.27 -13.04 -1.75
N LEU A 70 16.35 -12.04 -2.63
CA LEU A 70 15.49 -10.84 -2.74
C LEU A 70 15.55 -9.86 -1.54
N PRO A 71 15.43 -8.54 -1.79
CA PRO A 71 15.35 -7.55 -0.72
C PRO A 71 13.95 -7.53 -0.09
N SER A 72 13.82 -7.84 1.20
CA SER A 72 12.54 -7.68 1.91
C SER A 72 12.00 -6.25 1.78
N TYR A 73 10.72 -6.13 1.39
CA TYR A 73 9.96 -4.90 1.43
C TYR A 73 9.02 -4.91 2.63
N TRP A 74 8.88 -3.75 3.28
CA TRP A 74 8.02 -3.57 4.44
C TRP A 74 6.95 -2.53 4.13
N LEU A 75 5.69 -2.94 4.14
CA LEU A 75 4.55 -2.04 4.07
C LEU A 75 4.17 -1.63 5.51
N GLU A 76 4.45 -0.37 5.84
CA GLU A 76 4.38 0.17 7.20
C GLU A 76 3.24 1.17 7.38
N ILE A 77 2.58 1.12 8.54
CA ILE A 77 1.65 2.16 9.01
C ILE A 77 2.37 3.03 10.03
N TYR A 78 2.84 4.21 9.61
CA TYR A 78 3.60 5.13 10.44
C TYR A 78 2.72 6.20 11.10
N SER A 79 2.84 6.34 12.43
CA SER A 79 2.20 7.39 13.21
C SER A 79 3.07 8.65 13.28
N ARG A 80 2.62 9.72 12.65
CA ARG A 80 3.26 11.05 12.78
C ARG A 80 3.07 11.67 14.18
N LYS A 81 2.12 11.15 14.98
CA LYS A 81 1.81 11.65 16.34
C LYS A 81 2.74 11.08 17.40
N SER A 82 3.19 9.83 17.25
CA SER A 82 4.14 9.17 18.16
C SER A 82 5.55 9.04 17.58
N GLY A 83 5.74 9.29 16.28
CA GLY A 83 7.02 9.17 15.60
C GLY A 83 7.41 7.73 15.23
N SER A 84 6.47 6.78 15.27
CA SER A 84 6.75 5.34 15.24
C SER A 84 5.88 4.59 14.23
N THR A 85 6.38 3.49 13.67
CA THR A 85 5.56 2.48 12.99
C THR A 85 4.64 1.79 13.98
N ILE A 86 3.33 1.77 13.71
CA ILE A 86 2.30 1.08 14.52
C ILE A 86 2.20 -0.40 14.12
N ASP A 87 2.24 -0.66 12.81
CA ASP A 87 1.91 -1.95 12.21
C ASP A 87 2.76 -2.12 10.95
N ARG A 88 3.17 -3.35 10.63
CA ARG A 88 4.02 -3.66 9.48
C ARG A 88 3.64 -5.00 8.84
N PHE A 89 3.71 -5.04 7.52
CA PHE A 89 3.50 -6.23 6.70
C PHE A 89 4.75 -6.45 5.84
N GLU A 90 5.27 -7.69 5.81
CA GLU A 90 6.43 -8.06 4.99
C GLU A 90 5.95 -8.53 3.60
N CYS A 91 6.68 -8.16 2.56
CA CYS A 91 6.41 -8.54 1.17
C CYS A 91 7.74 -8.84 0.46
N LEU A 92 7.74 -9.84 -0.42
CA LEU A 92 8.91 -10.21 -1.21
C LEU A 92 8.82 -9.64 -2.63
N GLU A 93 7.74 -9.91 -3.35
CA GLU A 93 7.59 -9.58 -4.79
C GLU A 93 6.25 -8.92 -5.15
N PHE A 94 5.27 -8.91 -4.23
CA PHE A 94 3.87 -8.54 -4.47
C PHE A 94 3.20 -9.42 -5.53
N ASP A 95 3.25 -10.75 -5.33
CA ASP A 95 2.36 -11.69 -6.04
C ASP A 95 0.87 -11.42 -5.73
N GLU A 96 -0.04 -12.07 -6.45
CA GLU A 96 -1.49 -11.85 -6.31
C GLU A 96 -2.00 -12.02 -4.85
N GLY A 97 -1.42 -12.95 -4.09
CA GLY A 97 -1.75 -13.20 -2.68
C GLY A 97 -1.11 -12.17 -1.74
N GLU A 98 0.19 -11.90 -1.87
CA GLU A 98 0.89 -10.84 -1.13
C GLU A 98 0.22 -9.48 -1.33
N LEU A 99 -0.14 -9.16 -2.58
CA LEU A 99 -0.76 -7.90 -2.98
C LEU A 99 -2.18 -7.77 -2.44
N ALA A 100 -3.01 -8.83 -2.53
CA ALA A 100 -4.35 -8.83 -1.94
C ALA A 100 -4.32 -8.64 -0.41
N ALA A 101 -3.35 -9.27 0.27
CA ALA A 101 -3.11 -9.10 1.70
C ALA A 101 -2.58 -7.70 2.06
N ALA A 102 -1.67 -7.13 1.26
CA ALA A 102 -1.18 -5.76 1.40
C ALA A 102 -2.31 -4.71 1.22
N VAL A 103 -3.22 -4.92 0.25
CA VAL A 103 -4.41 -4.09 0.07
C VAL A 103 -5.33 -4.19 1.29
N GLU A 104 -5.58 -5.40 1.79
CA GLU A 104 -6.33 -5.62 3.03
C GLU A 104 -5.72 -4.91 4.25
N PHE A 105 -4.40 -5.00 4.42
CA PHE A 105 -3.65 -4.35 5.50
C PHE A 105 -3.88 -2.83 5.50
N VAL A 106 -3.74 -2.18 4.34
CA VAL A 106 -4.00 -0.73 4.19
C VAL A 106 -5.49 -0.39 4.37
N CYS A 107 -6.41 -1.22 3.89
CA CYS A 107 -7.85 -1.06 4.13
C CYS A 107 -8.19 -1.11 5.63
N ARG A 108 -7.64 -2.09 6.37
CA ARG A 108 -7.83 -2.23 7.82
C ARG A 108 -7.22 -1.05 8.58
N ALA A 109 -6.05 -0.55 8.17
CA ALA A 109 -5.43 0.65 8.75
C ALA A 109 -6.29 1.92 8.51
N LYS A 110 -6.83 2.10 7.31
CA LYS A 110 -7.76 3.18 6.97
C LYS A 110 -9.05 3.11 7.80
N GLN A 111 -9.65 1.92 7.93
CA GLN A 111 -10.85 1.70 8.74
C GLN A 111 -10.60 2.00 10.23
N ARG A 112 -9.48 1.52 10.81
CA ARG A 112 -9.06 1.84 12.18
C ARG A 112 -8.96 3.36 12.39
N HIS A 113 -8.41 4.10 11.43
CA HIS A 113 -8.34 5.57 11.53
C HIS A 113 -9.73 6.24 11.44
N GLN A 114 -10.62 5.74 10.58
CA GLN A 114 -11.99 6.25 10.45
C GLN A 114 -12.88 5.94 11.67
N ALA A 115 -12.50 5.01 12.53
CA ALA A 115 -13.20 4.68 13.79
C ALA A 115 -12.59 5.38 15.02
N LEU A 116 -11.55 6.20 14.85
CA LEU A 116 -10.81 6.90 15.92
C LEU A 116 -10.82 8.43 15.77
N ASN A 117 -11.56 8.96 14.80
CA ASN A 117 -11.81 10.39 14.55
C ASN A 117 -13.31 10.69 14.61
#